data_AF-A0AAV4INY6-F1
#
_entry.id   AF-A0AAV4INY6-F1
#
_cell.length_a   1.000
_cell.length_b   1.000
_cell.length_c   1.000
_cell.angle_alpha   90.00
_cell.angle_beta   90.00
_cell.angle_gamma   90.00
#
_symmetry.space_group_name_H-M   'P 1'
#
loop_
_entity.id
_entity.type
_entity.pdbx_description
1 polymer ?
#
loop_
_entity_poly.entity_id
_entity_poly.type
_entity_poly.pdbx_seq_one_letter_code
_entity_poly.pdbx_strand_id
1 'polypeptide(L)'
;MSLSRPTEMIVFVRAPPFIIFKLIIIIIIIIIIIIIIIATLQAPTLSSLFIMIMIINHHLYLKCFFHLSTLQENIGTAAASASAKPRSKRQAYENTAGAQAPYPFLPGLFSWSFFRGLDQTSTPQPVTSRPAVIHETPPQRLAPSSPHYTARKKMVCYFTSWAQYRQGEARFLPEDLDPNLCTHVHYAFAQLSRSGTSLEPGQWNDESRRGMLGMYERVLHLKALNPHLKVLLSVGGWGAGSELFTVMAANRNSRRRFITNVVRYLRYWGFDGFDIDWEYPGSRGSPDGDKRRFTLLIQEMRRKFEAESRTRRVRRLLLSVAVPATSPYMEDGYEISAVAR
;
A
#
# COMPACT_ATOMS: atom_id res chain seq x y z
N MET A 1 7.00 6.71 -34.44
CA MET A 1 6.57 5.48 -33.75
C MET A 1 7.19 5.50 -32.35
N SER A 2 6.44 5.88 -31.32
CA SER A 2 6.96 6.03 -29.95
C SER A 2 7.00 4.65 -29.28
N LEU A 3 8.21 4.11 -29.09
CA LEU A 3 8.46 2.89 -28.34
C LEU A 3 8.10 3.12 -26.87
N SER A 4 6.90 2.70 -26.47
CA SER A 4 6.52 2.60 -25.06
C SER A 4 7.44 1.62 -24.36
N ARG A 5 8.27 2.11 -23.44
CA ARG A 5 9.15 1.28 -22.60
C ARG A 5 8.30 0.29 -21.79
N PRO A 6 8.72 -0.98 -21.65
CA PRO A 6 8.04 -1.93 -20.79
C PRO A 6 8.17 -1.46 -19.35
N THR A 7 7.08 -0.97 -18.79
CA THR A 7 7.02 -0.67 -17.36
C THR A 7 6.54 -1.89 -16.62
N GLU A 8 7.46 -2.50 -15.88
CA GLU A 8 7.24 -3.64 -14.99
C GLU A 8 6.21 -3.29 -13.91
N MET A 9 5.26 -4.21 -13.68
CA MET A 9 4.46 -4.21 -12.47
C MET A 9 5.33 -4.66 -11.31
N ILE A 10 5.25 -3.96 -10.18
CA ILE A 10 6.05 -4.34 -9.01
C ILE A 10 5.21 -5.29 -8.15
N VAL A 11 5.70 -6.52 -8.00
CA VAL A 11 5.07 -7.58 -7.22
C VAL A 11 5.85 -7.75 -5.93
N PHE A 12 5.19 -7.61 -4.78
CA PHE A 12 5.81 -7.74 -3.46
C PHE A 12 5.37 -9.04 -2.81
N VAL A 13 6.33 -9.87 -2.42
CA VAL A 13 6.01 -11.09 -1.67
C VAL A 13 5.96 -10.77 -0.19
N ARG A 14 4.78 -10.94 0.42
CA ARG A 14 4.59 -10.75 1.87
C ARG A 14 4.52 -12.10 2.57
N ALA A 15 5.32 -12.25 3.62
CA ALA A 15 5.23 -13.41 4.51
C ALA A 15 3.92 -13.31 5.33
N PRO A 16 3.11 -14.38 5.41
CA PRO A 16 1.89 -14.35 6.21
C PRO A 16 2.23 -14.13 7.70
N PRO A 17 1.40 -13.40 8.47
CA PRO A 17 1.62 -13.19 9.91
C PRO A 17 1.60 -14.48 10.76
N PHE A 18 1.27 -15.62 10.14
CA PHE A 18 1.20 -16.93 10.77
C PHE A 18 2.51 -17.42 11.40
N ILE A 19 3.69 -16.98 10.95
CA ILE A 19 4.95 -17.41 11.59
C ILE A 19 5.06 -16.81 13.00
N ILE A 20 4.76 -15.51 13.14
CA ILE A 20 4.78 -14.82 14.43
C ILE A 20 3.67 -15.37 15.33
N PHE A 21 2.47 -15.59 14.77
CA PHE A 21 1.34 -16.12 15.54
C PHE A 21 1.58 -17.56 16.01
N LYS A 22 2.20 -18.42 15.18
CA LYS A 22 2.61 -19.78 15.58
C LYS A 22 3.68 -19.75 16.66
N LEU A 23 4.67 -18.86 16.57
CA LEU A 23 5.67 -18.71 17.63
C LEU A 23 5.02 -18.29 18.96
N ILE A 24 4.08 -17.34 18.94
CA ILE A 24 3.37 -16.89 20.13
C ILE A 24 2.56 -18.04 20.75
N ILE A 25 1.83 -18.81 19.94
CA ILE A 25 1.06 -19.98 20.42
C ILE A 25 1.99 -21.04 21.03
N ILE A 26 3.13 -21.33 20.39
CA ILE A 26 4.12 -22.29 20.91
C ILE A 26 4.68 -21.81 22.25
N ILE A 27 5.00 -20.52 22.39
CA ILE A 27 5.48 -19.94 23.65
C ILE A 27 4.42 -20.06 24.75
N ILE A 28 3.14 -19.78 24.44
CA ILE A 28 2.04 -19.93 25.41
C ILE A 28 1.89 -21.39 25.85
N ILE A 29 1.95 -22.35 24.92
CA ILE A 29 1.88 -23.78 25.24
C ILE A 29 3.05 -24.21 26.13
N ILE A 30 4.26 -23.76 25.84
CA ILE A 30 5.45 -24.04 26.67
C ILE A 30 5.27 -23.48 28.08
N ILE A 31 4.78 -22.24 28.23
CA ILE A 31 4.51 -21.63 29.53
C ILE A 31 3.47 -22.44 30.32
N ILE A 32 2.39 -22.88 29.67
CA ILE A 32 1.36 -23.72 30.31
C ILE A 32 1.95 -25.05 30.78
N ILE A 33 2.76 -25.71 29.94
CA ILE A 33 3.42 -26.97 30.31
C ILE A 33 4.37 -26.77 31.50
N ILE A 34 5.15 -25.68 31.52
CA ILE A 34 6.03 -25.36 32.66
C ILE A 34 5.22 -25.14 33.94
N ILE A 35 4.10 -24.43 33.88
CA ILE A 35 3.22 -24.22 35.04
C ILE A 35 2.67 -25.55 35.56
N ILE A 36 2.24 -26.46 34.68
CA ILE A 36 1.74 -27.79 35.06
C ILE A 36 2.86 -28.63 35.71
N ILE A 37 4.08 -28.59 35.16
CA ILE A 37 5.24 -29.29 35.71
C ILE A 37 5.59 -28.74 37.11
N ILE A 38 5.62 -27.42 37.28
CA ILE A 38 5.89 -26.80 38.60
C ILE A 38 4.81 -27.20 39.61
N ALA A 39 3.52 -27.14 39.22
CA ALA A 39 2.41 -27.53 40.08
C ALA A 39 2.43 -29.01 40.47
N THR A 40 2.94 -29.89 39.60
CA THR A 40 3.06 -31.33 39.87
C THR A 40 4.33 -31.69 40.65
N LEU A 41 5.41 -30.90 40.53
CA LEU A 41 6.64 -31.08 41.29
C LEU A 41 6.58 -30.52 42.72
N GLN A 42 5.71 -29.54 43.01
CA GLN A 42 5.67 -28.86 44.31
C GLN A 42 4.79 -29.51 45.39
N ALA A 43 4.07 -30.61 45.16
CA ALA A 43 3.38 -31.30 46.26
C ALA A 43 2.97 -32.75 45.95
N PRO A 44 3.59 -33.78 46.56
CA PRO A 44 3.04 -35.13 46.58
C PRO A 44 1.97 -35.35 47.68
N THR A 45 1.60 -34.36 48.50
CA THR A 45 0.83 -34.63 49.74
C THR A 45 -0.49 -33.87 49.93
N LEU A 46 -1.05 -33.22 48.90
CA LEU A 46 -2.38 -32.58 48.99
C LEU A 46 -3.29 -32.94 47.79
N SER A 47 -3.33 -34.21 47.42
CA SER A 47 -4.05 -34.67 46.22
C SER A 47 -5.57 -34.72 46.36
N SER A 48 -6.15 -34.78 47.57
CA SER A 48 -7.61 -34.98 47.69
C SER A 48 -8.43 -33.69 47.73
N LEU A 49 -7.91 -32.58 48.27
CA LEU A 49 -8.68 -31.33 48.44
C LEU A 49 -8.59 -30.43 47.20
N PHE A 50 -7.45 -30.43 46.50
CA PHE A 50 -7.25 -29.61 45.30
C PHE A 50 -8.03 -30.12 44.09
N ILE A 51 -8.13 -31.45 43.92
CA ILE A 51 -8.96 -32.07 42.87
C ILE A 51 -10.45 -31.76 43.13
N MET A 52 -10.90 -31.80 44.38
CA MET A 52 -12.25 -31.37 44.78
C MET A 52 -12.49 -29.89 44.46
N ILE A 53 -11.55 -28.98 44.79
CA ILE A 53 -11.69 -27.55 44.49
C ILE A 53 -11.71 -27.29 42.97
N MET A 54 -10.90 -27.99 42.17
CA MET A 54 -10.94 -27.86 40.71
C MET A 54 -12.24 -28.39 40.09
N ILE A 55 -12.80 -29.49 40.60
CA ILE A 55 -14.10 -30.02 40.15
C ILE A 55 -15.24 -29.05 40.53
N ILE A 56 -15.18 -28.46 41.72
CA ILE A 56 -16.15 -27.44 42.17
C ILE A 56 -16.04 -26.17 41.30
N ASN A 57 -14.83 -25.73 40.97
CA ASN A 57 -14.62 -24.55 40.12
C ASN A 57 -15.03 -24.82 38.66
N HIS A 58 -14.77 -26.01 38.11
CA HIS A 58 -15.24 -26.42 36.79
C HIS A 58 -16.79 -26.43 36.72
N HIS A 59 -17.47 -26.91 37.77
CA HIS A 59 -18.94 -26.82 37.85
C HIS A 59 -19.46 -25.38 37.98
N LEU A 60 -18.72 -24.48 38.60
CA LEU A 60 -19.07 -23.05 38.69
C LEU A 60 -18.89 -22.34 37.34
N TYR A 61 -17.82 -22.67 36.61
CA TYR A 61 -17.57 -22.16 35.25
C TYR A 61 -18.61 -22.61 34.24
N LEU A 62 -19.04 -23.89 34.27
CA LEU A 62 -20.13 -24.36 33.40
C LEU A 62 -21.48 -23.70 33.72
N LYS A 63 -21.75 -23.40 35.00
CA LYS A 63 -22.96 -22.66 35.41
C LYS A 63 -22.93 -21.20 34.95
N CYS A 64 -21.78 -20.52 35.04
CA CYS A 64 -21.62 -19.18 34.49
C CYS A 64 -21.73 -19.14 32.95
N PHE A 65 -21.22 -20.17 32.27
CA PHE A 65 -21.32 -20.27 30.81
C PHE A 65 -22.78 -20.45 30.36
N PHE A 66 -23.55 -21.32 31.04
CA PHE A 66 -24.98 -21.52 30.75
C PHE A 66 -25.84 -20.26 31.04
N HIS A 67 -25.48 -19.49 32.07
CA HIS A 67 -26.20 -18.27 32.44
C HIS A 67 -25.87 -17.06 31.52
N LEU A 68 -24.71 -17.07 30.86
CA LEU A 68 -24.34 -16.08 29.83
C LEU A 68 -25.02 -16.37 28.48
N SER A 69 -25.18 -17.64 28.11
CA SER A 69 -25.88 -18.03 26.89
C SER A 69 -27.38 -17.67 26.90
N THR A 70 -28.05 -17.71 28.06
CA THR A 70 -29.45 -17.27 28.21
C THR A 70 -29.62 -15.75 28.24
N LEU A 71 -28.56 -14.99 28.57
CA LEU A 71 -28.55 -13.53 28.45
C LEU A 71 -28.38 -13.06 26.99
N GLN A 72 -27.75 -13.86 26.15
CA GLN A 72 -27.50 -13.49 24.74
C GLN A 72 -28.75 -13.69 23.84
N GLU A 73 -29.65 -14.61 24.18
CA GLU A 73 -30.95 -14.76 23.49
C GLU A 73 -31.95 -13.64 23.82
N ASN A 74 -31.93 -13.09 25.04
CA ASN A 74 -32.83 -12.00 25.44
C ASN A 74 -32.42 -10.60 24.96
N ILE A 75 -31.17 -10.42 24.50
CA ILE A 75 -30.71 -9.15 23.89
C ILE A 75 -31.04 -9.13 22.38
N GLY A 76 -31.19 -10.29 21.74
CA GLY A 76 -31.55 -10.41 20.32
C GLY A 76 -32.98 -10.01 20.00
N THR A 77 -33.91 -10.12 20.96
CA THR A 77 -35.33 -9.76 20.78
C THR A 77 -35.62 -8.28 21.07
N ALA A 78 -34.77 -7.58 21.82
CA ALA A 78 -34.92 -6.15 22.10
C ALA A 78 -34.39 -5.22 20.99
N ALA A 79 -33.52 -5.72 20.10
CA ALA A 79 -32.98 -4.93 18.98
C ALA A 79 -33.91 -4.86 17.75
N ALA A 80 -34.97 -5.66 17.70
CA ALA A 80 -35.87 -5.76 16.55
C ALA A 80 -37.05 -4.75 16.55
N SER A 81 -37.21 -3.92 17.59
CA SER A 81 -38.35 -2.98 17.71
C SER A 81 -37.99 -1.49 17.56
N ALA A 82 -36.72 -1.14 17.36
CA ALA A 82 -36.29 0.25 17.19
C ALA A 82 -36.02 0.62 15.71
N SER A 83 -37.01 0.43 14.84
CA SER A 83 -36.96 0.96 13.47
C SER A 83 -38.35 1.44 13.03
N ALA A 84 -38.71 2.67 13.40
CA ALA A 84 -39.87 3.36 12.84
C ALA A 84 -39.75 4.91 12.85
N LYS A 85 -39.41 5.47 11.65
CA LYS A 85 -39.84 6.78 11.06
C LYS A 85 -39.40 8.12 11.71
N PRO A 86 -39.56 9.29 11.02
CA PRO A 86 -39.52 9.60 9.58
C PRO A 86 -38.71 10.87 9.19
N ARG A 87 -38.58 11.02 7.87
CA ARG A 87 -38.01 12.10 7.02
C ARG A 87 -38.77 13.44 7.14
N SER A 88 -38.09 14.60 7.27
CA SER A 88 -38.55 15.88 6.64
C SER A 88 -37.48 17.00 6.55
N LYS A 89 -37.43 17.59 5.34
CA LYS A 89 -37.08 18.96 4.88
C LYS A 89 -36.34 19.95 5.82
N ARG A 90 -35.30 20.61 5.28
CA ARG A 90 -35.34 22.06 5.00
C ARG A 90 -34.23 22.56 4.06
N GLN A 91 -34.64 23.54 3.27
CA GLN A 91 -33.97 24.27 2.21
C GLN A 91 -32.96 25.32 2.72
N ALA A 92 -31.99 25.62 1.85
CA ALA A 92 -31.50 26.92 1.40
C ALA A 92 -31.50 28.12 2.37
N TYR A 93 -30.33 28.77 2.45
CA TYR A 93 -30.24 30.23 2.48
C TYR A 93 -29.03 30.68 1.65
N GLU A 94 -29.28 31.70 0.83
CA GLU A 94 -28.41 32.29 -0.19
C GLU A 94 -27.46 33.36 0.36
N ASN A 95 -26.35 33.53 -0.36
CA ASN A 95 -25.69 34.78 -0.81
C ASN A 95 -25.78 36.06 0.03
N THR A 96 -24.62 36.67 0.30
CA THR A 96 -24.14 37.96 -0.27
C THR A 96 -22.74 38.28 0.31
N ALA A 97 -21.69 38.36 -0.50
CA ALA A 97 -21.18 39.53 -1.23
C ALA A 97 -20.29 40.45 -0.36
N GLY A 98 -19.08 40.77 -0.87
CA GLY A 98 -18.30 41.88 -0.32
C GLY A 98 -16.79 41.89 -0.61
N ALA A 99 -16.43 42.49 -1.75
CA ALA A 99 -15.30 43.42 -1.95
C ALA A 99 -13.85 42.91 -2.18
N GLN A 100 -13.43 43.05 -3.46
CA GLN A 100 -12.16 43.62 -3.99
C GLN A 100 -11.51 44.72 -3.10
N ALA A 101 -10.23 45.12 -3.15
CA ALA A 101 -8.97 44.80 -3.86
C ALA A 101 -7.84 45.70 -3.18
N PRO A 102 -6.84 46.31 -3.86
CA PRO A 102 -5.56 45.81 -4.42
C PRO A 102 -4.23 46.59 -4.06
N TYR A 103 -3.08 46.05 -4.52
CA TYR A 103 -1.75 46.66 -4.89
C TYR A 103 -0.65 46.93 -3.83
N PRO A 104 0.65 47.16 -4.21
CA PRO A 104 1.38 47.06 -5.52
C PRO A 104 2.66 46.14 -5.49
N PHE A 105 3.27 45.63 -6.58
CA PHE A 105 4.21 46.21 -7.61
C PHE A 105 5.43 46.94 -6.95
N LEU A 106 6.75 46.68 -7.17
CA LEU A 106 7.59 46.59 -8.40
C LEU A 106 9.11 46.30 -8.08
N PRO A 107 10.12 46.37 -9.01
CA PRO A 107 11.18 45.36 -9.22
C PRO A 107 12.66 45.89 -9.18
N GLY A 108 13.64 45.04 -9.57
CA GLY A 108 14.98 45.44 -10.06
C GLY A 108 15.87 44.21 -10.31
N LEU A 109 16.18 43.80 -11.56
CA LEU A 109 17.22 44.29 -12.48
C LEU A 109 18.65 44.22 -11.93
N PHE A 110 19.44 43.26 -12.43
CA PHE A 110 20.82 43.50 -12.86
C PHE A 110 21.15 42.60 -14.06
N SER A 111 21.39 43.25 -15.19
CA SER A 111 22.13 42.77 -16.35
C SER A 111 23.57 43.26 -16.23
N TRP A 112 24.53 42.60 -16.89
CA TRP A 112 25.61 43.14 -17.75
C TRP A 112 26.68 42.04 -17.96
N SER A 113 26.54 41.33 -19.08
CA SER A 113 27.50 41.22 -20.19
C SER A 113 29.03 41.16 -19.99
N PHE A 114 29.61 40.26 -20.81
CA PHE A 114 30.86 40.37 -21.59
C PHE A 114 32.21 40.01 -20.94
N PHE A 115 32.86 38.96 -21.48
CA PHE A 115 34.13 39.12 -22.21
C PHE A 115 34.31 38.00 -23.26
N ARG A 116 34.86 38.38 -24.41
CA ARG A 116 35.14 37.56 -25.60
C ARG A 116 36.49 36.85 -25.49
N GLY A 117 36.58 35.72 -26.17
CA GLY A 117 37.67 35.39 -27.12
C GLY A 117 38.96 34.83 -26.54
N LEU A 118 39.38 33.66 -27.03
CA LEU A 118 40.23 33.58 -28.22
C LEU A 118 40.31 32.14 -28.72
N ASP A 119 40.28 32.06 -30.04
CA ASP A 119 40.46 30.91 -30.91
C ASP A 119 41.96 30.60 -31.02
N GLN A 120 42.34 29.33 -31.20
CA GLN A 120 43.61 28.96 -31.82
C GLN A 120 43.57 27.49 -32.27
N THR A 121 43.25 27.34 -33.55
CA THR A 121 43.51 26.17 -34.38
C THR A 121 44.99 26.14 -34.76
N SER A 122 45.62 24.96 -34.75
CA SER A 122 46.80 24.71 -35.58
C SER A 122 47.01 23.22 -35.87
N THR A 123 47.05 22.91 -37.16
CA THR A 123 47.67 21.73 -37.82
C THR A 123 48.26 22.28 -39.12
N PRO A 124 49.43 21.81 -39.61
CA PRO A 124 49.41 20.71 -40.60
C PRO A 124 50.69 19.81 -40.76
N GLN A 125 50.45 18.51 -41.07
CA GLN A 125 51.04 17.64 -42.13
C GLN A 125 52.57 17.30 -42.13
N PRO A 126 53.09 16.43 -43.04
CA PRO A 126 52.92 14.96 -43.13
C PRO A 126 54.28 14.21 -43.22
N VAL A 127 54.34 12.90 -42.91
CA VAL A 127 55.50 12.05 -43.26
C VAL A 127 55.04 10.75 -43.91
N THR A 128 55.67 10.47 -45.05
CA THR A 128 55.47 9.36 -45.97
C THR A 128 56.36 8.16 -45.65
N SER A 129 55.78 6.96 -45.55
CA SER A 129 56.49 5.70 -45.82
C SER A 129 55.49 4.57 -46.14
N ARG A 130 55.73 3.86 -47.25
CA ARG A 130 54.97 2.69 -47.76
C ARG A 130 55.65 1.37 -47.28
N PRO A 131 55.05 0.17 -47.45
CA PRO A 131 54.46 -0.59 -46.35
C PRO A 131 55.20 -1.92 -46.04
N ALA A 132 55.13 -2.39 -44.80
CA ALA A 132 55.35 -3.80 -44.48
C ALA A 132 54.00 -4.53 -44.51
N VAL A 133 53.90 -5.61 -45.29
CA VAL A 133 52.71 -6.46 -45.35
C VAL A 133 52.65 -7.30 -44.08
N ILE A 134 51.75 -6.92 -43.17
CA ILE A 134 51.33 -7.75 -42.04
C ILE A 134 49.93 -8.23 -42.37
N HIS A 135 49.72 -9.55 -42.35
CA HIS A 135 48.39 -10.14 -42.41
C HIS A 135 47.68 -9.85 -41.08
N GLU A 136 47.05 -8.67 -40.98
CA GLU A 136 46.15 -8.33 -39.89
C GLU A 136 44.77 -8.91 -40.18
N THR A 137 44.32 -9.81 -39.32
CA THR A 137 42.94 -10.25 -39.22
C THR A 137 42.04 -9.01 -39.03
N PRO A 138 40.91 -8.87 -39.73
CA PRO A 138 40.10 -7.66 -39.64
C PRO A 138 39.73 -7.35 -38.19
N PRO A 139 39.92 -6.11 -37.69
CA PRO A 139 39.47 -5.76 -36.36
C PRO A 139 37.95 -5.93 -36.35
N GLN A 140 37.48 -6.89 -35.57
CA GLN A 140 36.07 -6.93 -35.21
C GLN A 140 35.76 -5.59 -34.57
N ARG A 141 34.96 -4.79 -35.27
CA ARG A 141 34.37 -3.57 -34.74
C ARG A 141 33.56 -4.02 -33.52
N LEU A 142 34.16 -3.93 -32.34
CA LEU A 142 33.45 -4.05 -31.08
C LEU A 142 32.33 -3.03 -31.16
N ALA A 143 31.10 -3.51 -31.28
CA ALA A 143 29.93 -2.70 -31.12
C ALA A 143 30.12 -1.92 -29.80
N PRO A 144 29.81 -0.61 -29.75
CA PRO A 144 29.92 0.13 -28.51
C PRO A 144 29.13 -0.66 -27.46
N SER A 145 29.83 -1.13 -26.43
CA SER A 145 29.23 -1.80 -25.30
C SER A 145 28.09 -0.92 -24.83
N SER A 146 26.87 -1.43 -24.97
CA SER A 146 25.66 -0.78 -24.48
C SER A 146 25.97 -0.27 -23.07
N PRO A 147 25.69 1.00 -22.73
CA PRO A 147 25.82 1.41 -21.35
C PRO A 147 24.93 0.45 -20.55
N HIS A 148 25.56 -0.42 -19.76
CA HIS A 148 24.88 -1.26 -18.79
C HIS A 148 24.15 -0.29 -17.87
N TYR A 149 22.91 0.04 -18.20
CA TYR A 149 21.98 0.71 -17.34
C TYR A 149 21.66 -0.34 -16.28
N THR A 150 22.51 -0.46 -15.25
CA THR A 150 22.18 -1.26 -14.08
C THR A 150 20.91 -0.63 -13.53
N ALA A 151 19.77 -1.27 -13.78
CA ALA A 151 18.50 -0.81 -13.26
C ALA A 151 18.67 -0.67 -11.74
N ARG A 152 18.61 0.57 -11.24
CA ARG A 152 18.74 0.82 -9.80
C ARG A 152 17.69 -0.05 -9.10
N LYS A 153 18.13 -0.91 -8.18
CA LYS A 153 17.25 -1.75 -7.36
C LYS A 153 16.23 -0.86 -6.67
N LYS A 154 14.98 -1.33 -6.59
CA LYS A 154 13.93 -0.62 -5.86
C LYS A 154 13.98 -1.04 -4.38
N MET A 155 14.02 -0.08 -3.46
CA MET A 155 13.79 -0.33 -2.03
C MET A 155 12.42 0.22 -1.71
N VAL A 156 11.49 -0.66 -1.32
CA VAL A 156 10.09 -0.32 -1.14
C VAL A 156 9.69 -0.56 0.30
N CYS A 157 9.21 0.50 0.95
CA CYS A 157 8.93 0.53 2.37
C CYS A 157 7.46 0.78 2.62
N TYR A 158 6.85 -0.02 3.48
CA TYR A 158 5.48 0.23 3.94
C TYR A 158 5.51 1.16 5.15
N PHE A 159 4.84 2.31 5.03
CA PHE A 159 4.53 3.18 6.15
C PHE A 159 3.14 2.81 6.67
N THR A 160 3.04 2.36 7.92
CA THR A 160 1.77 1.92 8.52
C THR A 160 1.12 3.03 9.35
N SER A 161 -0.06 3.49 8.95
CA SER A 161 -0.74 4.63 9.56
C SER A 161 -1.10 4.45 11.04
N TRP A 162 -1.25 3.20 11.51
CA TRP A 162 -1.53 2.90 12.92
C TRP A 162 -0.30 2.94 13.83
N ALA A 163 0.92 3.05 13.28
CA ALA A 163 2.14 3.19 14.10
C ALA A 163 2.16 4.51 14.90
N GLN A 164 1.34 5.49 14.51
CA GLN A 164 1.14 6.74 15.23
C GLN A 164 0.61 6.57 16.66
N TYR A 165 -0.01 5.42 16.97
CA TYR A 165 -0.62 5.13 18.27
C TYR A 165 0.29 4.32 19.20
N ARG A 166 1.48 3.93 18.75
CA ARG A 166 2.47 3.30 19.62
C ARG A 166 2.96 4.30 20.68
N GLN A 167 3.41 3.78 21.81
CA GLN A 167 3.83 4.57 22.97
C GLN A 167 5.34 4.83 22.95
N GLY A 168 5.77 5.95 23.55
CA GLY A 168 7.18 6.30 23.72
C GLY A 168 7.94 6.33 22.38
N GLU A 169 9.17 5.82 22.40
CA GLU A 169 10.08 5.76 21.24
C GLU A 169 9.57 4.88 20.09
N ALA A 170 8.59 4.02 20.33
CA ALA A 170 8.01 3.19 19.28
C ALA A 170 6.96 3.94 18.45
N ARG A 171 6.53 5.14 18.88
CA ARG A 171 5.63 6.00 18.11
C ARG A 171 6.33 6.41 16.82
N PHE A 172 5.65 6.22 15.69
CA PHE A 172 6.22 6.52 14.37
C PHE A 172 5.25 7.38 13.57
N LEU A 173 5.73 8.54 13.13
CA LEU A 173 5.03 9.55 12.35
C LEU A 173 5.71 9.73 10.98
N PRO A 174 5.06 10.40 10.02
CA PRO A 174 5.66 10.65 8.70
C PRO A 174 7.02 11.36 8.75
N GLU A 175 7.25 12.22 9.74
CA GLU A 175 8.49 12.98 9.92
C GLU A 175 9.66 12.10 10.36
N ASP A 176 9.40 10.93 10.93
CA ASP A 176 10.43 9.96 11.32
C ASP A 176 10.94 9.15 10.12
N LEU A 177 10.29 9.27 8.95
CA LEU A 177 10.71 8.58 7.74
C LEU A 177 11.85 9.34 7.04
N ASP A 178 13.03 8.72 6.97
CA ASP A 178 14.13 9.24 6.15
C ASP A 178 13.73 9.28 4.65
N PRO A 179 13.66 10.48 4.03
CA PRO A 179 13.27 10.64 2.62
C PRO A 179 14.18 9.90 1.62
N ASN A 180 15.39 9.52 2.00
CA ASN A 180 16.40 8.90 1.13
C ASN A 180 16.59 7.41 1.39
N LEU A 181 15.98 6.84 2.44
CA LEU A 181 16.10 5.42 2.77
C LEU A 181 15.49 4.56 1.66
N CYS A 182 14.27 4.89 1.23
CA CYS A 182 13.48 4.07 0.31
C CYS A 182 13.33 4.77 -1.05
N THR A 183 13.30 3.99 -2.13
CA THR A 183 12.97 4.55 -3.46
C THR A 183 11.46 4.71 -3.64
N HIS A 184 10.67 3.86 -2.98
CA HIS A 184 9.22 3.93 -2.95
C HIS A 184 8.70 3.77 -1.52
N VAL A 185 7.67 4.52 -1.17
CA VAL A 185 6.93 4.38 0.08
C VAL A 185 5.49 3.99 -0.25
N HIS A 186 5.00 2.94 0.39
CA HIS A 186 3.62 2.48 0.33
C HIS A 186 2.91 2.92 1.59
N TYR A 187 1.94 3.83 1.48
CA TYR A 187 1.12 4.26 2.60
C TYR A 187 0.05 3.19 2.87
N ALA A 188 0.20 2.48 3.98
CA ALA A 188 -0.70 1.43 4.44
C ALA A 188 -1.59 1.93 5.59
N PHE A 189 -2.91 1.94 5.48
CA PHE A 189 -3.71 1.62 4.30
C PHE A 189 -4.86 2.62 4.15
N ALA A 190 -5.29 2.86 2.92
CA ALA A 190 -6.66 3.27 2.65
C ALA A 190 -7.61 2.07 2.80
N GLN A 191 -8.91 2.36 2.94
CA GLN A 191 -9.96 1.36 3.00
C GLN A 191 -10.85 1.40 1.76
N LEU A 192 -11.52 0.28 1.48
CA LEU A 192 -12.63 0.26 0.54
C LEU A 192 -13.86 0.88 1.20
N SER A 193 -14.58 1.73 0.47
CA SER A 193 -15.89 2.21 0.91
C SER A 193 -16.84 1.04 1.15
N ARG A 194 -17.91 1.26 1.91
CA ARG A 194 -18.95 0.23 2.16
C ARG A 194 -19.56 -0.35 0.86
N SER A 195 -19.55 0.43 -0.22
CA SER A 195 -20.02 -0.01 -1.54
C SER A 195 -18.97 -0.83 -2.33
N GLY A 196 -17.74 -0.94 -1.84
CA GLY A 196 -16.61 -1.57 -2.51
C GLY A 196 -16.12 -0.85 -3.76
N THR A 197 -16.56 0.39 -4.03
CA THR A 197 -16.29 1.06 -5.32
C THR A 197 -15.57 2.40 -5.21
N SER A 198 -15.12 2.78 -4.01
CA SER A 198 -14.31 3.97 -3.76
C SER A 198 -13.26 3.68 -2.69
N LEU A 199 -12.29 4.58 -2.57
CA LEU A 199 -11.35 4.61 -1.45
C LEU A 199 -11.85 5.56 -0.36
N GLU A 200 -11.59 5.19 0.88
CA GLU A 200 -11.81 5.99 2.09
C GLU A 200 -10.52 5.99 2.93
N PRO A 201 -10.29 7.02 3.76
CA PRO A 201 -9.15 7.03 4.68
C PRO A 201 -9.18 5.84 5.64
N GLY A 202 -8.02 5.27 5.95
CA GLY A 202 -7.92 4.19 6.92
C GLY A 202 -7.91 4.68 8.37
N GLN A 203 -7.49 5.92 8.60
CA GLN A 203 -7.48 6.60 9.89
C GLN A 203 -8.20 7.94 9.80
N TRP A 204 -8.73 8.41 10.93
CA TRP A 204 -9.48 9.65 11.03
C TRP A 204 -8.67 10.90 10.62
N ASN A 205 -7.34 10.82 10.66
CA ASN A 205 -6.39 11.90 10.35
C ASN A 205 -5.53 11.65 9.10
N ASP A 206 -5.89 10.68 8.26
CA ASP A 206 -5.16 10.46 7.01
C ASP A 206 -5.32 11.63 6.04
N GLU A 207 -6.55 12.09 5.86
CA GLU A 207 -6.91 13.21 4.99
C GLU A 207 -6.77 14.55 5.71
N SER A 208 -6.26 15.55 5.00
CA SER A 208 -6.22 16.92 5.49
C SER A 208 -7.61 17.52 5.59
N ARG A 209 -7.83 18.27 6.66
CA ARG A 209 -9.08 18.98 6.95
C ARG A 209 -8.77 20.40 7.38
N ARG A 210 -9.78 21.27 7.44
CA ARG A 210 -9.58 22.68 7.82
C ARG A 210 -8.85 22.78 9.16
N GLY A 211 -7.63 23.32 9.14
CA GLY A 211 -6.79 23.48 10.33
C GLY A 211 -6.00 22.25 10.76
N MET A 212 -6.00 21.16 9.97
CA MET A 212 -5.25 19.93 10.28
C MET A 212 -4.61 19.35 9.03
N LEU A 213 -3.27 19.29 9.02
CA LEU A 213 -2.52 18.60 7.99
C LEU A 213 -2.59 17.08 8.22
N GLY A 214 -3.17 16.37 7.26
CA GLY A 214 -3.36 14.92 7.31
C GLY A 214 -2.07 14.15 7.06
N MET A 215 -2.06 12.88 7.47
CA MET A 215 -0.91 11.98 7.32
C MET A 215 -0.53 11.73 5.86
N TYR A 216 -1.49 11.74 4.93
CA TYR A 216 -1.19 11.62 3.50
C TYR A 216 -0.30 12.75 3.01
N GLU A 217 -0.69 14.01 3.25
CA GLU A 217 0.09 15.16 2.81
C GLU A 217 1.47 15.21 3.49
N ARG A 218 1.55 14.80 4.76
CA ARG A 218 2.83 14.73 5.51
C ARG A 218 3.80 13.73 4.88
N VAL A 219 3.35 12.52 4.52
CA VAL A 219 4.21 11.55 3.81
C VAL A 219 4.55 12.04 2.40
N LEU A 220 3.60 12.66 1.70
CA LEU A 220 3.82 13.20 0.36
C LEU A 220 4.81 14.37 0.35
N HIS A 221 4.87 15.14 1.44
CA HIS A 221 5.81 16.25 1.60
C HIS A 221 7.28 15.80 1.55
N LEU A 222 7.58 14.54 1.90
CA LEU A 222 8.93 13.98 1.79
C LEU A 222 9.49 14.02 0.36
N LYS A 223 8.61 14.12 -0.65
CA LYS A 223 9.01 14.31 -2.06
C LYS A 223 9.62 15.69 -2.34
N ALA A 224 9.36 16.69 -1.50
CA ALA A 224 10.03 17.99 -1.58
C ALA A 224 11.51 17.86 -1.16
N LEU A 225 11.81 16.96 -0.22
CA LEU A 225 13.16 16.67 0.26
C LEU A 225 13.90 15.71 -0.69
N ASN A 226 13.19 14.73 -1.25
CA ASN A 226 13.70 13.82 -2.27
C ASN A 226 12.74 13.73 -3.48
N PRO A 227 12.96 14.52 -4.54
CA PRO A 227 12.12 14.51 -5.75
C PRO A 227 12.08 13.16 -6.50
N HIS A 228 13.04 12.27 -6.23
CA HIS A 228 13.06 10.94 -6.82
C HIS A 228 12.16 9.95 -6.09
N LEU A 229 11.80 10.20 -4.83
CA LEU A 229 10.88 9.37 -4.05
C LEU A 229 9.52 9.22 -4.77
N LYS A 230 8.93 8.04 -4.65
CA LYS A 230 7.58 7.73 -5.15
C LYS A 230 6.73 7.28 -3.97
N VAL A 231 5.54 7.84 -3.85
CA VAL A 231 4.61 7.46 -2.78
C VAL A 231 3.36 6.84 -3.40
N LEU A 232 3.09 5.58 -3.08
CA LEU A 232 1.91 4.85 -3.50
C LEU A 232 0.93 4.74 -2.32
N LEU A 233 -0.36 4.74 -2.62
CA LEU A 233 -1.40 4.45 -1.63
C LEU A 233 -1.76 2.97 -1.72
N SER A 234 -1.68 2.25 -0.61
CA SER A 234 -2.08 0.85 -0.52
C SER A 234 -3.51 0.70 -0.01
N VAL A 235 -4.28 -0.22 -0.59
CA VAL A 235 -5.59 -0.65 -0.07
C VAL A 235 -5.54 -2.12 0.34
N GLY A 236 -6.18 -2.47 1.46
CA GLY A 236 -6.33 -3.84 1.91
C GLY A 236 -5.56 -4.17 3.17
N GLY A 237 -4.71 -5.20 3.09
CA GLY A 237 -4.03 -5.83 4.21
C GLY A 237 -4.94 -6.80 4.97
N TRP A 238 -4.33 -7.59 5.86
CA TRP A 238 -5.00 -8.66 6.61
C TRP A 238 -6.36 -8.27 7.22
N GLY A 239 -6.43 -7.09 7.86
CA GLY A 239 -7.62 -6.61 8.58
C GLY A 239 -8.80 -6.23 7.69
N ALA A 240 -8.59 -5.97 6.39
CA ALA A 240 -9.67 -5.62 5.46
C ALA A 240 -10.56 -6.83 5.09
N GLY A 241 -10.06 -8.06 5.28
CA GLY A 241 -10.72 -9.27 4.80
C GLY A 241 -10.87 -9.29 3.27
N SER A 242 -11.74 -10.15 2.76
CA SER A 242 -11.95 -10.32 1.31
C SER A 242 -13.31 -9.88 0.79
N GLU A 243 -14.33 -9.73 1.64
CA GLU A 243 -15.72 -9.52 1.21
C GLU A 243 -15.89 -8.30 0.29
N LEU A 244 -15.38 -7.13 0.70
CA LEU A 244 -15.49 -5.92 -0.12
C LEU A 244 -14.66 -6.00 -1.41
N PHE A 245 -13.54 -6.72 -1.41
CA PHE A 245 -12.76 -6.96 -2.62
C PHE A 245 -13.51 -7.87 -3.60
N THR A 246 -14.18 -8.92 -3.11
CA THR A 246 -15.06 -9.78 -3.90
C THR A 246 -16.17 -8.97 -4.57
N VAL A 247 -16.86 -8.12 -3.80
CA VAL A 247 -17.93 -7.23 -4.30
C VAL A 247 -17.38 -6.27 -5.36
N MET A 248 -16.22 -5.67 -5.11
CA MET A 248 -15.56 -4.76 -6.04
C MET A 248 -15.16 -5.45 -7.35
N ALA A 249 -14.60 -6.66 -7.29
CA ALA A 249 -14.09 -7.40 -8.43
C ALA A 249 -15.18 -8.12 -9.24
N ALA A 250 -16.36 -8.35 -8.64
CA ALA A 250 -17.44 -9.21 -9.12
C ALA A 250 -17.79 -9.03 -10.61
N ASN A 251 -17.87 -7.79 -11.10
CA ASN A 251 -18.23 -7.52 -12.50
C ASN A 251 -17.52 -6.30 -13.08
N ARG A 252 -17.61 -6.16 -14.41
CA ARG A 252 -16.96 -5.07 -15.15
C ARG A 252 -17.40 -3.68 -14.68
N ASN A 253 -18.65 -3.51 -14.26
CA ASN A 253 -19.17 -2.20 -13.84
C ASN A 253 -18.65 -1.80 -12.46
N SER A 254 -18.60 -2.70 -11.48
CA SER A 254 -18.01 -2.41 -10.16
C SER A 254 -16.51 -2.10 -10.29
N ARG A 255 -15.76 -2.94 -11.04
CA ARG A 255 -14.34 -2.67 -11.31
C ARG A 255 -14.14 -1.32 -11.99
N ARG A 256 -14.86 -1.03 -13.09
CA ARG A 256 -14.71 0.26 -13.79
C ARG A 256 -14.99 1.47 -12.89
N ARG A 257 -16.00 1.38 -12.01
CA ARG A 257 -16.30 2.44 -11.04
C ARG A 257 -15.16 2.61 -10.04
N PHE A 258 -14.74 1.51 -9.41
CA PHE A 258 -13.61 1.49 -8.49
C PHE A 258 -12.36 2.12 -9.11
N ILE A 259 -11.93 1.62 -10.26
CA ILE A 259 -10.75 2.09 -10.97
C ILE A 259 -10.84 3.59 -11.30
N THR A 260 -12.01 4.08 -11.71
CA THR A 260 -12.21 5.50 -12.00
C THR A 260 -12.09 6.36 -10.74
N ASN A 261 -12.65 5.88 -9.62
CA ASN A 261 -12.58 6.58 -8.34
C ASN A 261 -11.17 6.56 -7.76
N VAL A 262 -10.44 5.44 -7.88
CA VAL A 262 -9.01 5.34 -7.51
C VAL A 262 -8.19 6.39 -8.24
N VAL A 263 -8.32 6.51 -9.57
CA VAL A 263 -7.59 7.54 -10.34
C VAL A 263 -7.89 8.94 -9.82
N ARG A 264 -9.15 9.26 -9.54
CA ARG A 264 -9.52 10.58 -9.00
C ARG A 264 -8.89 10.81 -7.63
N TYR A 265 -9.01 9.83 -6.74
CA TYR A 265 -8.52 9.91 -5.37
C TYR A 265 -7.00 10.10 -5.30
N LEU A 266 -6.24 9.31 -6.07
CA LEU A 266 -4.79 9.40 -6.12
C LEU A 266 -4.31 10.73 -6.70
N ARG A 267 -4.98 11.24 -7.74
CA ARG A 267 -4.64 12.53 -8.33
C ARG A 267 -5.00 13.70 -7.43
N TYR A 268 -6.12 13.60 -6.71
CA TYR A 268 -6.55 14.62 -5.76
C TYR A 268 -5.53 14.81 -4.65
N TRP A 269 -5.07 13.71 -4.04
CA TRP A 269 -4.08 13.77 -2.96
C TRP A 269 -2.63 13.91 -3.45
N GLY A 270 -2.32 13.57 -4.71
CA GLY A 270 -0.97 13.70 -5.26
C GLY A 270 -0.08 12.45 -5.11
N PHE A 271 -0.68 11.27 -5.00
CA PHE A 271 0.02 9.98 -5.02
C PHE A 271 0.58 9.63 -6.40
N ASP A 272 1.69 8.90 -6.41
CA ASP A 272 2.41 8.48 -7.61
C ASP A 272 1.92 7.13 -8.15
N GLY A 273 1.11 6.41 -7.40
CA GLY A 273 0.55 5.14 -7.82
C GLY A 273 -0.32 4.48 -6.76
N PHE A 274 -0.71 3.25 -7.07
CA PHE A 274 -1.63 2.45 -6.30
C PHE A 274 -1.05 1.07 -6.03
N ASP A 275 -1.29 0.57 -4.83
CA ASP A 275 -0.89 -0.75 -4.39
C ASP A 275 -2.12 -1.52 -3.89
N ILE A 276 -2.27 -2.77 -4.34
CA ILE A 276 -3.37 -3.64 -3.90
C ILE A 276 -2.81 -4.76 -3.04
N ASP A 277 -3.28 -4.82 -1.81
CA ASP A 277 -2.96 -5.86 -0.83
C ASP A 277 -4.25 -6.64 -0.48
N TRP A 278 -4.88 -7.25 -1.49
CA TRP A 278 -6.01 -8.15 -1.26
C TRP A 278 -5.48 -9.49 -0.77
N GLU A 279 -5.75 -9.80 0.50
CA GLU A 279 -5.35 -11.04 1.14
C GLU A 279 -6.57 -11.98 1.38
N TYR A 280 -6.89 -12.95 0.53
CA TYR A 280 -6.34 -13.22 -0.80
C TYR A 280 -7.51 -13.56 -1.75
N PRO A 281 -7.45 -13.22 -3.05
CA PRO A 281 -8.42 -13.74 -4.01
C PRO A 281 -8.43 -15.28 -3.97
N GLY A 282 -9.61 -15.90 -4.04
CA GLY A 282 -9.77 -17.36 -3.92
C GLY A 282 -9.54 -17.93 -2.51
N SER A 283 -9.43 -17.09 -1.49
CA SER A 283 -9.16 -17.52 -0.11
C SER A 283 -9.75 -16.54 0.93
N ARG A 284 -9.74 -16.91 2.22
CA ARG A 284 -10.25 -16.05 3.31
C ARG A 284 -11.67 -15.49 3.08
N GLY A 285 -12.56 -16.33 2.56
CA GLY A 285 -13.94 -15.95 2.21
C GLY A 285 -14.12 -15.39 0.80
N SER A 286 -13.05 -15.23 0.02
CA SER A 286 -13.14 -14.97 -1.42
C SER A 286 -13.38 -16.28 -2.19
N PRO A 287 -14.38 -16.34 -3.09
CA PRO A 287 -14.63 -17.51 -3.94
C PRO A 287 -13.57 -17.72 -5.03
N ASP A 288 -13.41 -18.95 -5.50
CA ASP A 288 -12.43 -19.36 -6.54
C ASP A 288 -12.47 -18.47 -7.80
N GLY A 289 -13.66 -18.03 -8.20
CA GLY A 289 -13.86 -17.16 -9.36
C GLY A 289 -13.14 -15.80 -9.26
N ASP A 290 -12.73 -15.40 -8.05
CA ASP A 290 -12.01 -14.16 -7.83
C ASP A 290 -10.56 -14.21 -8.33
N LYS A 291 -9.97 -15.39 -8.52
CA LYS A 291 -8.69 -15.54 -9.23
C LYS A 291 -8.69 -14.80 -10.56
N ARG A 292 -9.70 -15.10 -11.39
CA ARG A 292 -9.86 -14.49 -12.71
C ARG A 292 -10.30 -13.03 -12.62
N ARG A 293 -11.17 -12.70 -11.67
CA ARG A 293 -11.66 -11.31 -11.50
C ARG A 293 -10.53 -10.38 -11.03
N PHE A 294 -9.61 -10.88 -10.21
CA PHE A 294 -8.41 -10.15 -9.81
C PHE A 294 -7.51 -9.84 -11.01
N THR A 295 -7.23 -10.82 -11.86
CA THR A 295 -6.50 -10.59 -13.12
C THR A 295 -7.16 -9.52 -13.99
N LEU A 296 -8.49 -9.59 -14.16
CA LEU A 296 -9.23 -8.60 -14.93
C LEU A 296 -9.13 -7.20 -14.31
N LEU A 297 -9.22 -7.09 -12.98
CA LEU A 297 -9.05 -5.83 -12.26
C LEU A 297 -7.68 -5.21 -12.55
N ILE A 298 -6.60 -5.98 -12.37
CA ILE A 298 -5.24 -5.50 -12.56
C ILE A 298 -5.01 -5.03 -14.01
N GLN A 299 -5.46 -5.80 -15.00
CA GLN A 299 -5.35 -5.43 -16.41
C GLN A 299 -6.18 -4.18 -16.76
N GLU A 300 -7.39 -4.07 -16.23
CA GLU A 300 -8.24 -2.90 -16.42
C GLU A 300 -7.65 -1.65 -15.76
N MET A 301 -7.03 -1.78 -14.59
CA MET A 301 -6.31 -0.69 -13.91
C MET A 301 -5.11 -0.22 -14.70
N ARG A 302 -4.26 -1.14 -15.15
CA ARG A 302 -3.10 -0.83 -15.99
C ARG A 302 -3.51 -0.05 -17.24
N ARG A 303 -4.52 -0.54 -17.96
CA ARG A 303 -5.07 0.14 -19.15
C ARG A 303 -5.61 1.53 -18.81
N LYS A 304 -6.33 1.69 -17.69
CA LYS A 304 -6.86 3.00 -17.29
C LYS A 304 -5.73 3.98 -16.95
N PHE A 305 -4.72 3.56 -16.21
CA PHE A 305 -3.61 4.43 -15.81
C PHE A 305 -2.82 4.88 -17.04
N GLU A 306 -2.58 3.97 -17.98
CA GLU A 306 -1.98 4.30 -19.27
C GLU A 306 -2.81 5.28 -20.09
N ALA A 307 -4.12 5.05 -20.23
CA ALA A 307 -5.01 5.93 -20.96
C ALA A 307 -5.06 7.33 -20.33
N GLU A 308 -5.18 7.41 -19.00
CA GLU A 308 -5.20 8.69 -18.28
C GLU A 308 -3.90 9.49 -18.48
N SER A 309 -2.75 8.81 -18.38
CA SER A 309 -1.45 9.42 -18.64
C SER A 309 -1.35 10.01 -20.04
N ARG A 310 -1.80 9.27 -21.07
CA ARG A 310 -1.79 9.73 -22.45
C ARG A 310 -2.75 10.90 -22.67
N THR A 311 -3.99 10.79 -22.19
CA THR A 311 -5.03 11.81 -22.39
C THR A 311 -4.70 13.13 -21.68
N ARG A 312 -4.21 13.07 -20.44
CA ARG A 312 -3.91 14.26 -19.63
C ARG A 312 -2.47 14.76 -19.75
N ARG A 313 -1.60 14.03 -20.46
CA ARG A 313 -0.16 14.32 -20.58
C ARG A 313 0.55 14.44 -19.22
N VAL A 314 0.15 13.59 -18.28
CA VAL A 314 0.75 13.49 -16.94
C VAL A 314 1.51 12.19 -16.80
N ARG A 315 2.44 12.11 -15.84
CA ARG A 315 3.14 10.86 -15.55
C ARG A 315 2.14 9.77 -15.15
N ARG A 316 2.27 8.60 -15.77
CA ARG A 316 1.44 7.43 -15.46
C ARG A 316 1.54 7.04 -13.98
N LEU A 317 0.39 6.80 -13.35
CA LEU A 317 0.33 6.21 -12.02
C LEU A 317 0.99 4.82 -12.04
N LEU A 318 1.80 4.52 -11.03
CA LEU A 318 2.34 3.19 -10.79
C LEU A 318 1.23 2.25 -10.31
N LEU A 319 1.36 0.96 -10.61
CA LEU A 319 0.48 -0.09 -10.11
C LEU A 319 1.36 -1.20 -9.54
N SER A 320 1.09 -1.59 -8.31
CA SER A 320 1.74 -2.72 -7.64
C SER A 320 0.71 -3.60 -6.95
N VAL A 321 1.16 -4.80 -6.59
CA VAL A 321 0.38 -5.78 -5.86
C VAL A 321 1.26 -6.45 -4.81
N ALA A 322 0.76 -6.54 -3.58
CA ALA A 322 1.30 -7.43 -2.56
C ALA A 322 0.67 -8.82 -2.72
N VAL A 323 1.52 -9.84 -2.83
CA VAL A 323 1.17 -11.23 -3.10
C VAL A 323 1.73 -12.16 -2.01
N PRO A 324 1.08 -13.30 -1.73
CA PRO A 324 1.58 -14.26 -0.75
C PRO A 324 2.84 -14.97 -1.24
N ALA A 325 3.63 -15.49 -0.28
CA ALA A 325 4.76 -16.36 -0.56
C ALA A 325 4.39 -17.86 -0.66
N THR A 326 3.23 -18.24 -0.15
CA THR A 326 2.86 -19.65 0.06
C THR A 326 2.06 -20.23 -1.11
N SER A 327 2.40 -21.45 -1.53
CA SER A 327 1.79 -22.13 -2.70
C SER A 327 0.26 -22.09 -2.73
N PRO A 328 -0.47 -22.46 -1.65
CA PRO A 328 -1.94 -22.53 -1.72
C PRO A 328 -2.57 -21.20 -2.11
N TYR A 329 -2.23 -20.10 -1.43
CA TYR A 329 -2.78 -18.79 -1.76
C TYR A 329 -2.35 -18.27 -3.14
N MET A 330 -1.15 -18.63 -3.62
CA MET A 330 -0.71 -18.26 -4.97
C MET A 330 -1.50 -19.00 -6.04
N GLU A 331 -1.66 -20.32 -5.87
CA GLU A 331 -2.36 -21.20 -6.81
C GLU A 331 -3.85 -20.88 -6.87
N ASP A 332 -4.48 -20.61 -5.73
CA ASP A 332 -5.91 -20.32 -5.66
C ASP A 332 -6.25 -18.93 -6.17
N GLY A 333 -5.34 -17.95 -5.99
CA GLY A 333 -5.67 -16.53 -6.15
C GLY A 333 -5.10 -15.83 -7.37
N TYR A 334 -4.03 -16.34 -7.98
CA TYR A 334 -3.23 -15.52 -8.92
C TYR A 334 -2.93 -16.24 -10.24
N GLU A 335 -3.38 -15.65 -11.36
CA GLU A 335 -2.84 -15.97 -12.69
C GLU A 335 -1.51 -15.22 -12.87
N ILE A 336 -0.44 -15.69 -12.21
CA ILE A 336 0.86 -14.98 -12.05
C ILE A 336 1.36 -14.36 -13.36
N SER A 337 1.39 -15.12 -14.45
CA SER A 337 1.89 -14.66 -15.74
C SER A 337 1.03 -13.56 -16.37
N ALA A 338 -0.28 -13.52 -16.06
CA ALA A 338 -1.18 -12.49 -16.53
C ALA A 338 -1.17 -11.24 -15.63
N VAL A 339 -0.97 -11.43 -14.33
CA VAL A 339 -0.84 -10.33 -13.36
C VAL A 339 0.50 -9.61 -13.54
N ALA A 340 1.60 -10.30 -13.82
CA ALA A 340 2.93 -9.68 -13.91
C ALA A 340 3.16 -8.78 -15.16
N ARG A 341 2.24 -8.75 -16.12
CA ARG A 341 2.34 -7.97 -17.38
C ARG A 341 1.72 -6.57 -17.21
#